data_AF-A0A3D0JQB1-F1
#
_entry.id   AF-A0A3D0JQB1-F1
#
_cell.length_a   1.000
_cell.length_b   1.000
_cell.length_c   1.000
_cell.angle_alpha   90.00
_cell.angle_beta   90.00
_cell.angle_gamma   90.00
#
_symmetry.space_group_name_H-M   'P 1'
#
loop_
_entity.id
_entity.type
_entity.pdbx_description
1 polymer ?
#
loop_
_entity_poly.entity_id
_entity_poly.type
_entity_poly.pdbx_seq_one_letter_code
_entity_poly.pdbx_strand_id
1 'polypeptide(L)' 'MRLTKRVGLFVAAAILANSPNAHANPASINILTGGTSGVYYPLGMSLSELYSENIEGSTTSVRATKASVENL' A
#
# COMPACT_ATOMS: atom_id res chain seq x y z
N MET A 1 -22.47 38.57 18.94
CA MET A 1 -22.24 37.17 19.41
C MET A 1 -22.82 36.07 18.52
N ARG A 2 -23.98 36.24 17.85
CA ARG A 2 -24.55 35.18 16.99
C ARG A 2 -23.85 35.01 15.63
N LEU A 3 -23.37 36.11 15.04
CA LEU A 3 -22.71 36.11 13.74
C LEU A 3 -21.28 35.51 13.80
N THR A 4 -20.52 35.84 14.83
CA THR A 4 -19.17 35.29 15.06
C THR A 4 -19.19 33.78 15.32
N LYS A 5 -20.22 33.27 16.01
CA LYS A 5 -20.43 31.82 16.18
C LYS A 5 -20.76 31.10 14.86
N ARG A 6 -21.52 31.74 13.95
CA ARG A 6 -21.84 31.18 12.64
C ARG A 6 -20.64 31.12 11.72
N VAL A 7 -19.82 32.18 11.68
CA VAL A 7 -18.57 32.20 10.92
C VAL A 7 -17.60 31.13 11.43
N GLY A 8 -17.44 30.99 12.76
CA GLY A 8 -16.62 29.93 13.33
C GLY A 8 -17.11 28.52 12.96
N LEU A 9 -18.43 28.31 12.90
CA LEU A 9 -19.02 27.03 12.50
C LEU A 9 -18.75 26.70 11.01
N PHE A 10 -18.82 27.69 10.13
CA PHE A 10 -18.50 27.52 8.71
C PHE A 10 -17.03 27.20 8.47
N VAL A 11 -16.11 27.84 9.20
CA VAL A 11 -14.68 27.54 9.12
C VAL A 11 -14.38 26.12 9.60
N ALA A 12 -14.98 25.69 10.72
CA ALA A 12 -14.82 24.33 11.21
C ALA A 12 -15.35 23.27 10.22
N ALA A 13 -16.50 23.53 9.58
CA ALA A 13 -17.05 22.66 8.54
C ALA A 13 -16.14 22.57 7.30
N ALA A 14 -15.53 23.67 6.88
CA ALA A 14 -14.60 23.70 5.75
C ALA A 14 -13.30 22.92 6.01
N ILE A 15 -12.84 22.88 7.27
CA ILE A 15 -11.67 22.09 7.68
C ILE A 15 -12.00 20.59 7.64
N LEU A 16 -13.16 20.20 8.17
CA LEU A 16 -13.60 18.79 8.16
C LEU A 16 -13.87 18.27 6.75
N ALA A 17 -14.38 19.12 5.85
CA ALA A 17 -14.65 18.76 4.45
C ALA A 17 -13.38 18.53 3.61
N ASN A 18 -12.22 19.06 4.02
CA ASN A 18 -10.93 18.87 3.34
C ASN A 18 -10.03 17.83 4.01
N SER A 19 -10.58 17.01 4.90
CA SER A 19 -9.83 15.91 5.50
C SER A 19 -9.35 14.99 4.37
N PRO A 20 -8.04 14.71 4.22
CA PRO A 20 -7.59 13.73 3.26
C PRO A 20 -8.30 12.42 3.59
N ASN A 21 -9.11 11.94 2.65
CA ASN A 21 -9.72 10.62 2.78
C ASN A 21 -8.57 9.66 3.07
N ALA A 22 -8.65 8.92 4.17
CA ALA A 22 -7.75 7.80 4.41
C ALA A 22 -8.15 6.72 3.41
N HIS A 23 -7.73 6.88 2.15
CA HIS A 23 -7.78 5.81 1.17
C HIS A 23 -7.04 4.64 1.80
N ALA A 24 -7.68 3.47 1.83
CA ALA A 24 -7.06 2.26 2.32
C ALA A 24 -5.71 2.12 1.62
N ASN A 25 -4.63 2.01 2.41
CA ASN A 25 -3.28 1.94 1.86
C ASN A 25 -3.24 0.77 0.86
N PRO A 26 -2.77 0.99 -0.38
CA PRO A 26 -2.61 -0.09 -1.35
C PRO A 26 -1.91 -1.30 -0.71
N ALA A 27 -2.44 -2.50 -0.91
CA ALA A 27 -1.90 -3.71 -0.31
C ALA A 27 -0.47 -3.94 -0.83
N SER A 28 0.54 -3.76 0.01
CA SER A 28 1.94 -4.00 -0.38
C SER A 28 2.28 -5.46 -0.15
N ILE A 29 2.60 -6.17 -1.23
CA ILE A 29 2.89 -7.60 -1.22
C ILE A 29 4.37 -7.80 -1.57
N ASN A 30 5.16 -8.23 -0.57
CA ASN A 30 6.56 -8.59 -0.77
C ASN A 30 6.70 -10.10 -0.91
N ILE A 31 7.17 -10.55 -2.07
CA ILE A 31 7.38 -11.96 -2.39
C ILE A 31 8.86 -12.27 -2.15
N LEU A 32 9.12 -13.05 -1.11
CA LEU A 32 10.45 -13.47 -0.72
C LEU A 32 10.76 -14.85 -1.30
N THR A 33 11.85 -14.93 -2.05
CA THR A 33 12.26 -16.13 -2.81
C THR A 33 13.67 -16.57 -2.41
N GLY A 34 14.15 -17.68 -2.97
CA GLY A 34 15.55 -18.12 -2.81
C GLY A 34 16.56 -17.22 -3.54
N GLY A 35 17.70 -17.77 -3.96
CA GLY A 35 18.64 -17.05 -4.81
C GLY A 35 18.06 -16.74 -6.19
N THR A 36 18.61 -15.71 -6.87
CA THR A 36 18.17 -15.29 -8.23
C THR A 36 18.36 -16.37 -9.30
N SER A 37 19.31 -17.29 -9.09
CA SER A 37 19.55 -18.46 -9.95
C SER A 37 18.67 -19.67 -9.62
N GLY A 38 17.89 -19.61 -8.54
CA GLY A 38 17.00 -20.69 -8.13
C GLY A 38 15.64 -20.63 -8.84
N VAL A 39 14.93 -21.76 -8.85
CA VAL A 39 13.61 -21.87 -9.51
C VAL A 39 12.56 -20.95 -8.90
N TYR A 40 12.68 -20.62 -7.61
CA TYR A 40 11.69 -19.80 -6.91
C TYR A 40 11.73 -18.33 -7.30
N TYR A 41 12.84 -17.82 -7.84
CA TYR A 41 12.91 -16.43 -8.27
C TYR A 41 11.99 -16.12 -9.48
N PRO A 42 12.08 -16.84 -10.62
CA PRO A 42 11.15 -16.63 -11.72
C PRO A 42 9.69 -16.97 -11.35
N LEU A 43 9.46 -17.95 -10.45
CA LEU A 43 8.11 -18.20 -9.93
C LEU A 43 7.56 -17.01 -9.13
N GLY A 44 8.40 -16.37 -8.31
CA GLY A 44 8.03 -15.15 -7.59
C GLY A 44 7.69 -13.99 -8.54
N MET A 45 8.40 -13.87 -9.67
CA MET A 45 8.08 -12.89 -10.72
C MET A 45 6.70 -13.13 -11.32
N SER A 46 6.37 -14.37 -11.70
CA SER A 46 5.04 -14.69 -12.22
C SER A 46 3.92 -14.46 -11.20
N LEU A 47 4.17 -14.73 -9.91
CA LEU A 47 3.23 -14.38 -8.84
C LEU A 47 3.06 -12.87 -8.69
N SER A 48 4.15 -12.10 -8.82
CA SER A 48 4.12 -10.63 -8.80
C SER A 48 3.24 -10.07 -9.91
N GLU A 49 3.36 -10.61 -11.13
CA GLU A 49 2.52 -10.24 -12.28
C GLU A 49 1.05 -10.56 -12.00
N LEU A 50 0.74 -11.81 -11.62
CA LEU A 50 -0.63 -12.24 -11.32
C LEU A 50 -1.28 -11.39 -10.21
N TYR A 51 -0.53 -11.07 -9.15
CA TYR A 51 -1.07 -10.25 -8.06
C TYR A 51 -1.28 -8.80 -8.47
N SER A 52 -0.38 -8.24 -9.28
CA SER A 52 -0.56 -6.88 -9.81
C SER A 52 -1.78 -6.77 -10.71
N GLU A 53 -2.09 -7.83 -11.47
CA GLU A 53 -3.25 -7.88 -12.37
C GLU A 53 -4.58 -8.12 -11.64
N ASN A 54 -4.58 -8.92 -10.57
CA ASN A 54 -5.81 -9.42 -9.95
C ASN A 54 -6.12 -8.80 -8.57
N ILE A 55 -5.16 -8.12 -7.94
CA ILE A 55 -5.36 -7.46 -6.65
C ILE A 55 -5.32 -5.94 -6.88
N GLU A 56 -6.52 -5.37 -7.06
CA GLU A 56 -6.69 -3.95 -7.34
C GLU A 56 -6.07 -3.08 -6.24
N GLY A 57 -5.30 -2.08 -6.66
CA GLY A 57 -4.57 -1.21 -5.74
C GLY A 57 -3.50 -1.95 -4.95
N SER A 58 -3.00 -3.11 -5.37
CA SER A 58 -1.81 -3.70 -4.75
C SER A 58 -0.53 -3.21 -5.42
N THR A 59 0.56 -3.17 -4.65
CA THR A 59 1.91 -2.99 -5.17
C THR A 59 2.71 -4.23 -4.80
N THR A 60 3.27 -4.91 -5.79
CA THR A 60 4.04 -6.14 -5.57
C THR A 60 5.54 -5.92 -5.78
N SER A 61 6.36 -6.69 -5.06
CA SER A 61 7.81 -6.73 -5.28
C SER A 61 8.37 -8.13 -5.04
N VAL A 62 9.46 -8.48 -5.72
CA VAL A 62 10.15 -9.77 -5.58
C VAL A 62 11.56 -9.56 -5.06
N ARG A 63 11.95 -10.31 -4.03
CA ARG A 63 13.28 -10.23 -3.41
C ARG A 63 13.88 -11.63 -3.23
N ALA A 64 15.16 -11.76 -3.54
CA ALA A 64 15.95 -12.95 -3.23
C ALA A 64 16.47 -12.90 -1.79
N THR A 65 16.32 -13.98 -0.99
CA THR A 65 16.64 -13.99 0.46
C THR A 65 17.77 -14.91 0.89
N LYS A 66 18.62 -15.38 -0.03
CA LYS A 66 19.61 -16.45 0.25
C LYS A 66 19.00 -17.71 0.90
N ALA A 67 17.68 -17.88 0.78
CA ALA A 67 16.91 -18.95 1.43
C ALA A 67 16.95 -18.94 2.98
N SER A 68 17.26 -17.81 3.62
CA SER A 68 17.18 -17.67 5.08
C SER A 68 16.03 -16.77 5.51
N VAL A 69 15.33 -17.23 6.56
CA VAL A 69 14.25 -16.50 7.27
C VAL A 69 14.81 -15.28 8.00
N GLU A 70 16.11 -15.27 8.28
CA GLU A 70 16.81 -14.16 8.97
C GLU A 70 16.86 -12.86 8.14
N ASN A 71 16.58 -12.93 6.83
CA ASN A 71 16.61 -11.78 5.91
C ASN A 71 15.23 -11.13 5.69
N LEU A 72 14.25 -11.39 6.57
CA LEU A 72 12.88 -10.84 6.54
C LEU A 72 12.77 -9.46 7.17
#